data_AF-I8RBW6-F1
#
_entry.id   AF-I8RBW6-F1
#
_cell.length_a   1.000
_cell.length_b   1.000
_cell.length_c   1.000
_cell.angle_alpha   90.00
_cell.angle_beta   90.00
_cell.angle_gamma   90.00
#
_symmetry.space_group_name_H-M   'P 1'
#
loop_
_entity.id
_entity.type
_entity.pdbx_description
1 polymer ?
#
loop_
_entity_poly.entity_id
_entity_poly.type
_entity_poly.pdbx_seq_one_letter_code
_entity_poly.pdbx_strand_id
1 'polypeptide(L)'
;HMLVKGQDILLANAPISAVFREYVRHIGIGMLAMAGIIGLLSMSNVVGNVAKTVVSGLLKRNSDTQQALQRTQKDIPMPLIVSGIVVVILLFTVFFHTFFSQSILQTVLALVIVVVFSFLFSVVGISSIAFTGTEPVPGMTIFMIIVSALILGSTGMHGDVGITAILMMSAFLCTALGVAGNFMSELKVAHLLGATPRKMQQWQLVSATLAAVLSIGVLILLNQAYGFVGQGALPAPQAN
;
A
#
# COMPACT_ATOMS: atom_id res chain seq x y z
N HIS A 1 31.09 -21.38 6.10
CA HIS A 1 30.40 -22.67 6.27
C HIS A 1 28.93 -22.39 6.46
N MET A 2 28.06 -23.27 5.96
CA MET A 2 26.60 -23.14 6.01
C MET A 2 26.03 -24.40 6.63
N LEU A 3 25.13 -24.23 7.62
CA LEU A 3 24.39 -25.33 8.20
C LEU A 3 23.21 -25.70 7.29
N VAL A 4 23.34 -26.82 6.58
CA VAL A 4 22.23 -27.41 5.81
C VAL A 4 21.87 -28.73 6.48
N LYS A 5 20.65 -28.86 7.00
CA LYS A 5 20.18 -30.05 7.73
C LYS A 5 21.09 -30.48 8.90
N GLY A 6 21.72 -29.52 9.58
CA GLY A 6 22.57 -29.80 10.76
C GLY A 6 24.01 -30.27 10.45
N GLN A 7 24.43 -30.25 9.18
CA GLN A 7 25.83 -30.48 8.80
C GLN A 7 26.46 -29.18 8.28
N ASP A 8 27.69 -28.93 8.70
CA ASP A 8 28.43 -27.72 8.37
C ASP A 8 29.18 -27.91 7.04
N ILE A 9 28.57 -27.45 5.95
CA ILE A 9 29.11 -27.61 4.60
C ILE A 9 29.78 -26.34 4.10
N LEU A 10 30.85 -26.48 3.32
CA LEU A 10 31.47 -25.36 2.61
C LEU A 10 30.48 -24.78 1.60
N LEU A 11 30.43 -23.45 1.46
CA LEU A 11 29.50 -22.74 0.56
C LEU A 11 29.61 -23.21 -0.90
N ALA A 12 30.80 -23.66 -1.31
CA ALA A 12 31.05 -24.21 -2.65
C ALA A 12 30.31 -25.53 -2.93
N ASN A 13 30.00 -26.31 -1.89
CA ASN A 13 29.35 -27.62 -2.01
C ASN A 13 27.87 -27.58 -1.59
N ALA A 14 27.35 -26.41 -1.22
CA ALA A 14 25.97 -26.25 -0.80
C ALA A 14 25.02 -26.25 -2.01
N PRO A 15 23.85 -26.90 -1.92
CA PRO A 15 22.86 -26.84 -2.99
C PRO A 15 22.40 -25.38 -3.19
N ILE A 16 22.31 -24.95 -4.45
CA ILE A 16 21.99 -23.56 -4.83
C ILE A 16 20.70 -23.08 -4.17
N SER A 17 19.70 -23.97 -4.04
CA SER A 17 18.43 -23.66 -3.38
C SER A 17 18.57 -23.32 -1.89
N ALA A 18 19.50 -23.96 -1.18
CA ALA A 18 19.77 -23.64 0.21
C ALA A 18 20.46 -22.28 0.33
N VAL A 19 21.52 -22.04 -0.46
CA VAL A 19 22.24 -20.76 -0.48
C VAL A 19 21.30 -19.60 -0.81
N PHE A 20 20.41 -19.79 -1.79
CA PHE A 20 19.42 -18.80 -2.17
C PHE A 20 18.43 -18.50 -1.02
N ARG A 21 17.89 -19.54 -0.39
CA ARG A 21 16.86 -19.39 0.66
C ARG A 21 17.41 -18.76 1.93
N GLU A 22 18.63 -19.13 2.33
CA GLU A 22 19.21 -18.71 3.60
C GLU A 22 20.00 -17.41 3.52
N TYR A 23 20.71 -17.15 2.42
CA TYR A 23 21.54 -15.94 2.28
C TYR A 23 20.94 -14.93 1.30
N VAL A 24 20.80 -15.32 0.03
CA VAL A 24 20.45 -14.37 -1.05
C VAL A 24 19.10 -13.70 -0.79
N ARG A 25 18.10 -14.48 -0.35
CA ARG A 25 16.77 -13.96 -0.04
C ARG A 25 16.78 -12.95 1.12
N HIS A 26 17.51 -13.21 2.20
CA HIS A 26 17.58 -12.27 3.33
C HIS A 26 18.28 -10.96 2.94
N ILE A 27 19.37 -11.05 2.15
CA ILE A 27 20.05 -9.88 1.61
C ILE A 27 19.12 -9.10 0.66
N GLY A 28 18.37 -9.80 -0.20
CA GLY A 28 17.37 -9.22 -1.09
C GLY A 28 16.27 -8.45 -0.35
N ILE A 29 15.69 -9.06 0.69
CA ILE A 29 14.68 -8.40 1.54
C ILE A 29 15.27 -7.15 2.21
N GLY A 30 16.50 -7.22 2.71
CA GLY A 30 17.20 -6.07 3.31
C GLY A 30 17.44 -4.94 2.30
N MET A 31 17.87 -5.26 1.08
CA MET A 31 18.05 -4.27 0.01
C MET A 31 16.72 -3.61 -0.39
N LEU A 32 15.63 -4.39 -0.53
CA LEU A 32 14.31 -3.86 -0.84
C LEU A 32 13.77 -2.95 0.28
N ALA A 33 13.95 -3.37 1.54
CA ALA A 33 13.59 -2.55 2.69
C ALA A 33 14.38 -1.22 2.71
N MET A 34 15.68 -1.28 2.47
CA MET A 34 16.53 -0.07 2.45
C MET A 34 16.21 0.84 1.26
N ALA A 35 15.89 0.28 0.10
CA ALA A 35 15.38 1.05 -1.04
C ALA A 35 14.07 1.78 -0.70
N GLY A 36 13.16 1.14 0.04
CA GLY A 36 11.95 1.78 0.56
C GLY A 36 12.26 2.95 1.50
N ILE A 37 13.21 2.78 2.42
CA ILE A 37 13.64 3.84 3.35
C ILE A 37 14.26 5.02 2.60
N ILE A 38 15.21 4.76 1.70
CA ILE A 38 15.88 5.80 0.91
C ILE A 38 14.85 6.53 0.02
N GLY A 39 13.90 5.81 -0.57
CA GLY A 39 12.80 6.39 -1.35
C GLY A 39 11.95 7.35 -0.52
N LEU A 40 11.60 6.98 0.71
CA LEU A 40 10.84 7.84 1.62
C LEU A 40 11.65 9.08 2.06
N LEU A 41 12.93 8.89 2.40
CA LEU A 41 13.79 9.98 2.86
C LEU A 41 14.09 10.99 1.75
N SER A 42 14.40 10.51 0.53
CA SER A 42 14.66 11.39 -0.62
C SER A 42 13.47 12.24 -1.00
N MET A 43 12.24 11.75 -0.79
CA MET A 43 10.99 12.44 -1.11
C MET A 43 10.38 13.18 0.10
N SER A 44 11.04 13.19 1.24
CA SER A 44 10.54 13.81 2.49
C SER A 44 10.20 15.30 2.34
N ASN A 45 10.99 16.04 1.56
CA ASN A 45 10.73 17.45 1.25
C ASN A 45 9.43 17.65 0.45
N VAL A 46 9.15 16.75 -0.51
CA VAL A 46 7.93 16.80 -1.32
C VAL A 46 6.71 16.49 -0.45
N VAL A 47 6.81 15.46 0.38
CA VAL A 47 5.79 15.11 1.37
C VAL A 47 5.48 16.29 2.29
N GLY A 48 6.50 16.96 2.83
CA GLY A 48 6.32 18.13 3.70
C GLY A 48 5.61 19.28 3.00
N ASN A 49 5.98 19.56 1.74
CA ASN A 49 5.33 20.60 0.93
C ASN A 49 3.86 20.29 0.60
N VAL A 50 3.56 19.03 0.29
CA VAL A 50 2.18 18.58 0.03
C VAL A 50 1.34 18.63 1.31
N ALA A 51 1.87 18.13 2.43
CA ALA A 51 1.19 18.19 3.73
C ALA A 51 0.84 19.63 4.12
N LYS A 52 1.79 20.57 3.95
CA LYS A 52 1.56 21.99 4.19
C LYS A 52 0.49 22.57 3.26
N THR A 53 0.47 22.18 2.00
CA THR A 53 -0.54 22.61 1.02
C THR A 53 -1.94 22.09 1.38
N VAL A 54 -2.06 20.82 1.76
CA VAL A 54 -3.33 20.22 2.18
C VAL A 54 -3.85 20.89 3.45
N VAL A 55 -3.01 21.03 4.48
CA VAL A 55 -3.41 21.67 5.75
C VAL A 55 -3.82 23.13 5.54
N SER A 56 -3.04 23.90 4.76
CA SER A 56 -3.38 25.29 4.45
C SER A 56 -4.62 25.41 3.56
N GLY A 57 -4.87 24.47 2.66
CA GLY A 57 -6.07 24.42 1.82
C GLY A 57 -7.34 24.03 2.58
N LEU A 58 -7.21 23.19 3.62
CA LEU A 58 -8.33 22.86 4.52
C LEU A 58 -8.62 23.98 5.52
N LEU A 59 -7.60 24.69 6.01
CA LEU A 59 -7.74 25.82 6.93
C LEU A 59 -8.25 27.08 6.24
N LYS A 60 -7.84 27.33 4.99
CA LYS A 60 -8.38 28.39 4.16
C LYS A 60 -9.76 27.96 3.64
N ARG A 61 -10.78 28.14 4.47
CA ARG A 61 -12.18 28.05 4.06
C ARG A 61 -12.42 29.11 2.98
N ASN A 62 -12.37 28.71 1.71
CA ASN A 62 -12.71 29.57 0.57
C ASN A 62 -14.17 30.01 0.71
N SER A 63 -14.34 31.15 1.39
CA SER A 63 -15.38 32.12 1.12
C SER A 63 -14.87 32.87 -0.11
N ASP A 64 -15.69 32.96 -1.15
CA ASP A 64 -15.41 33.58 -2.45
C ASP A 64 -14.44 32.85 -3.38
N THR A 65 -15.00 32.14 -4.37
CA THR A 65 -15.03 32.63 -5.76
C THR A 65 -15.60 31.50 -6.64
N GLN A 66 -16.93 31.46 -6.79
CA GLN A 66 -17.58 30.81 -7.93
C GLN A 66 -17.43 31.69 -9.19
N GLN A 67 -16.21 32.07 -9.57
CA GLN A 67 -15.98 32.57 -10.93
C GLN A 67 -15.72 31.36 -11.83
N ALA A 68 -16.69 31.09 -12.71
CA ALA A 68 -16.57 30.38 -13.98
C ALA A 68 -15.31 29.50 -14.18
N LEU A 69 -15.12 28.47 -13.35
CA LEU A 69 -14.06 27.49 -13.57
C LEU A 69 -14.35 26.76 -14.90
N GLN A 70 -13.36 26.73 -15.79
CA GLN A 70 -13.43 25.96 -17.04
C GLN A 70 -13.83 24.50 -16.74
N ARG A 71 -14.51 23.83 -17.68
CA ARG A 71 -14.94 22.41 -17.54
C ARG A 71 -13.81 21.48 -17.08
N THR A 72 -12.56 21.81 -17.42
CA THR A 72 -11.33 21.06 -17.11
C THR A 72 -10.88 21.17 -15.64
N GLN A 73 -11.40 22.12 -14.86
CA GLN A 73 -11.02 22.35 -13.44
C GLN A 73 -12.14 21.99 -12.46
N LYS A 74 -13.23 21.40 -12.95
CA LYS A 74 -14.33 20.96 -12.10
C LYS A 74 -13.97 19.60 -11.50
N ASP A 75 -13.41 19.61 -10.29
CA ASP A 75 -13.17 18.43 -9.46
C ASP A 75 -14.37 18.09 -8.57
N ILE A 76 -14.43 16.85 -8.06
CA ILE A 76 -15.38 16.46 -7.02
C ILE A 76 -15.24 17.43 -5.84
N PRO A 77 -16.36 17.89 -5.23
CA PRO A 77 -16.28 18.79 -4.10
C PRO A 77 -15.42 18.20 -2.98
N MET A 78 -14.43 18.96 -2.51
CA MET A 78 -13.53 18.57 -1.43
C MET A 78 -14.23 17.97 -0.19
N PRO A 79 -15.40 18.46 0.28
CA PRO A 79 -16.09 17.80 1.40
C PRO A 79 -16.52 16.36 1.11
N LEU A 80 -16.86 16.02 -0.14
CA LEU A 80 -17.20 14.63 -0.50
C LEU A 80 -15.96 13.73 -0.42
N ILE A 81 -14.81 14.21 -0.90
CA ILE A 81 -13.55 13.45 -0.83
C ILE A 81 -13.13 13.22 0.62
N VAL A 82 -13.15 14.28 1.44
CA VAL A 82 -12.83 14.17 2.87
C VAL A 82 -13.79 13.22 3.58
N SER A 83 -15.10 13.28 3.28
CA SER A 83 -16.07 12.34 3.85
C SER A 83 -15.78 10.89 3.44
N GLY A 84 -15.38 10.66 2.18
CA GLY A 84 -14.99 9.34 1.69
C GLY A 84 -13.77 8.77 2.40
N ILE A 85 -12.73 9.60 2.61
CA ILE A 85 -11.53 9.21 3.36
C ILE A 85 -11.90 8.81 4.80
N VAL A 86 -12.73 9.61 5.47
CA VAL A 86 -13.19 9.31 6.84
C VAL A 86 -13.96 8.00 6.89
N VAL A 87 -14.87 7.76 5.93
CA VAL A 87 -15.63 6.52 5.84
C VAL A 87 -14.71 5.31 5.63
N VAL A 88 -13.74 5.39 4.73
CA VAL A 88 -12.80 4.28 4.47
C VAL A 88 -11.92 3.99 5.70
N ILE A 89 -11.42 5.02 6.39
CA ILE A 89 -10.66 4.86 7.64
C ILE A 89 -11.52 4.21 8.73
N LEU A 90 -12.79 4.63 8.84
CA LEU A 90 -13.71 4.07 9.82
C LEU A 90 -14.00 2.59 9.51
N LEU A 91 -14.27 2.26 8.25
CA LEU A 91 -14.48 0.86 7.82
C LEU A 91 -13.25 0.00 8.10
N PHE A 92 -12.05 0.49 7.78
CA PHE A 92 -10.80 -0.19 8.10
C PHE A 92 -10.67 -0.41 9.62
N THR A 93 -10.95 0.60 10.42
CA THR A 93 -10.81 0.55 11.88
C THR A 93 -11.78 -0.46 12.50
N VAL A 94 -13.06 -0.43 12.09
CA VAL A 94 -14.08 -1.37 12.55
C VAL A 94 -13.71 -2.80 12.15
N PHE A 95 -13.26 -3.00 10.91
CA PHE A 95 -12.84 -4.31 10.43
C PHE A 95 -11.62 -4.83 11.21
N PHE A 96 -10.58 -4.02 11.35
CA PHE A 96 -9.37 -4.39 12.07
C PHE A 96 -9.64 -4.71 13.54
N HIS A 97 -10.48 -3.89 14.20
CA HIS A 97 -10.86 -4.11 15.59
C HIS A 97 -11.61 -5.43 15.78
N THR A 98 -12.59 -5.71 14.90
CA THR A 98 -13.47 -6.87 15.03
C THR A 98 -12.74 -8.19 14.78
N PHE A 99 -11.81 -8.23 13.82
CA PHE A 99 -11.20 -9.48 13.36
C PHE A 99 -9.81 -9.77 13.93
N PHE A 100 -9.04 -8.73 14.30
CA PHE A 100 -7.62 -8.91 14.62
C PHE A 100 -7.19 -8.33 15.97
N SER A 101 -7.91 -7.32 16.47
CA SER A 101 -7.48 -6.60 17.65
C SER A 101 -8.09 -7.16 18.94
N GLN A 102 -7.26 -7.34 19.96
CA GLN A 102 -7.71 -7.71 21.31
C GLN A 102 -7.71 -6.51 22.27
N SER A 103 -7.13 -5.38 21.84
CA SER A 103 -6.97 -4.18 22.67
C SER A 103 -7.20 -2.91 21.86
N ILE A 104 -7.84 -1.92 22.47
CA ILE A 104 -8.06 -0.59 21.87
C ILE A 104 -6.73 0.05 21.46
N LEU A 105 -5.65 -0.19 22.21
CA LEU A 105 -4.32 0.33 21.88
C LEU A 105 -3.83 -0.17 20.52
N GLN A 106 -3.96 -1.46 20.24
CA GLN A 106 -3.57 -2.08 18.97
C GLN A 106 -4.37 -1.49 17.80
N THR A 107 -5.67 -1.27 18.01
CA THR A 107 -6.56 -0.67 17.00
C THR A 107 -6.15 0.77 16.69
N VAL A 108 -5.89 1.59 17.72
CA VAL A 108 -5.46 2.99 17.55
C VAL A 108 -4.11 3.04 16.85
N LEU A 109 -3.19 2.16 17.21
CA LEU A 109 -1.87 2.11 16.59
C LEU A 109 -1.95 1.72 15.12
N ALA A 110 -2.74 0.69 14.78
CA ALA A 110 -2.99 0.31 13.39
C ALA A 110 -3.64 1.44 12.59
N LEU A 111 -4.60 2.17 13.18
CA LEU A 111 -5.22 3.34 12.56
C LEU A 111 -4.18 4.42 12.24
N VAL A 112 -3.34 4.78 13.22
CA VAL A 112 -2.28 5.79 13.04
C VAL A 112 -1.31 5.37 11.94
N ILE A 113 -0.87 4.11 11.96
CA ILE A 113 0.00 3.53 10.92
C ILE A 113 -0.67 3.68 9.55
N VAL A 114 -1.93 3.27 9.41
CA VAL A 114 -2.63 3.31 8.12
C VAL A 114 -2.80 4.72 7.61
N VAL A 115 -3.26 5.65 8.43
CA VAL A 115 -3.48 7.05 8.03
C VAL A 115 -2.17 7.73 7.63
N VAL A 116 -1.13 7.56 8.45
CA VAL A 116 0.17 8.19 8.20
C VAL A 116 0.81 7.57 6.97
N PHE A 117 0.95 6.25 6.91
CA PHE A 117 1.62 5.61 5.79
C PHE A 117 0.84 5.67 4.48
N SER A 118 -0.50 5.58 4.50
CA SER A 118 -1.28 5.73 3.26
C SER A 118 -1.04 7.11 2.66
N PHE A 119 -1.00 8.15 3.50
CA PHE A 119 -0.73 9.51 3.05
C PHE A 119 0.72 9.66 2.55
N LEU A 120 1.71 9.28 3.38
CA LEU A 120 3.13 9.39 3.05
C LEU A 120 3.44 8.67 1.73
N PHE A 121 3.04 7.40 1.61
CA PHE A 121 3.36 6.62 0.42
C PHE A 121 2.58 7.04 -0.81
N SER A 122 1.32 7.47 -0.68
CA SER A 122 0.60 8.02 -1.84
C SER A 122 1.36 9.22 -2.43
N VAL A 123 1.87 10.12 -1.59
CA VAL A 123 2.65 11.28 -2.06
C VAL A 123 3.99 10.85 -2.68
N VAL A 124 4.69 9.89 -2.06
CA VAL A 124 5.95 9.35 -2.60
C VAL A 124 5.73 8.64 -3.93
N GLY A 125 4.69 7.81 -4.06
CA GLY A 125 4.35 7.08 -5.27
C GLY A 125 4.00 8.03 -6.42
N ILE A 126 3.14 9.01 -6.16
CA ILE A 126 2.78 10.06 -7.13
C ILE A 126 4.02 10.83 -7.60
N SER A 127 4.89 11.21 -6.66
CA SER A 127 6.11 11.96 -6.97
C SER A 127 7.09 11.10 -7.77
N SER A 128 7.25 9.84 -7.39
CA SER A 128 8.12 8.90 -8.10
C SER A 128 7.68 8.72 -9.54
N ILE A 129 6.39 8.48 -9.80
CA ILE A 129 5.88 8.39 -11.18
C ILE A 129 6.13 9.69 -11.95
N ALA A 130 5.94 10.84 -11.31
CA ALA A 130 6.15 12.12 -11.97
C ALA A 130 7.60 12.31 -12.46
N PHE A 131 8.59 11.77 -11.73
CA PHE A 131 10.01 11.91 -12.06
C PHE A 131 10.58 10.74 -12.87
N THR A 132 10.27 9.50 -12.50
CA THR A 132 10.89 8.28 -13.05
C THR A 132 9.93 7.45 -13.91
N GLY A 133 8.62 7.75 -13.88
CA GLY A 133 7.60 6.98 -14.58
C GLY A 133 7.25 5.65 -13.92
N THR A 134 7.88 5.30 -12.79
CA THR A 134 7.66 4.03 -12.08
C THR A 134 7.46 4.24 -10.58
N GLU A 135 6.64 3.40 -9.97
CA GLU A 135 6.45 3.38 -8.52
C GLU A 135 7.36 2.32 -7.87
N PRO A 136 8.04 2.63 -6.75
CA PRO A 136 8.83 1.65 -6.00
C PRO A 136 7.94 0.77 -5.10
N VAL A 137 6.91 0.14 -5.67
CA VAL A 137 5.91 -0.67 -4.93
C VAL A 137 6.53 -1.79 -4.10
N PRO A 138 7.47 -2.61 -4.63
CA PRO A 138 8.00 -3.75 -3.87
C PRO A 138 8.80 -3.33 -2.63
N GLY A 139 9.62 -2.27 -2.75
CA GLY A 139 10.42 -1.75 -1.64
C GLY A 139 9.55 -1.11 -0.57
N MET A 140 8.53 -0.33 -0.97
CA MET A 140 7.56 0.24 -0.03
C MET A 140 6.78 -0.87 0.70
N THR A 141 6.33 -1.91 0.00
CA THR A 141 5.59 -3.03 0.59
C THR A 141 6.38 -3.72 1.70
N ILE A 142 7.63 -4.10 1.44
CA ILE A 142 8.48 -4.80 2.41
C ILE A 142 8.79 -3.89 3.60
N PHE A 143 9.10 -2.62 3.35
CA PHE A 143 9.30 -1.65 4.42
C PHE A 143 8.07 -1.55 5.33
N MET A 144 6.87 -1.50 4.76
CA MET A 144 5.62 -1.47 5.54
C MET A 144 5.42 -2.70 6.38
N ILE A 145 5.65 -3.89 5.82
CA ILE A 145 5.54 -5.15 6.57
C ILE A 145 6.50 -5.13 7.76
N ILE A 146 7.77 -4.75 7.56
CA ILE A 146 8.78 -4.72 8.62
C ILE A 146 8.40 -3.72 9.71
N VAL A 147 8.08 -2.48 9.34
CA VAL A 147 7.73 -1.43 10.30
C VAL A 147 6.45 -1.79 11.06
N SER A 148 5.45 -2.30 10.36
CA SER A 148 4.19 -2.76 10.97
C SER A 148 4.42 -3.92 11.92
N ALA A 149 5.28 -4.87 11.54
CA ALA A 149 5.63 -6.00 12.40
C ALA A 149 6.38 -5.56 13.66
N LEU A 150 7.30 -4.61 13.56
CA LEU A 150 8.01 -4.06 14.72
C LEU A 150 7.06 -3.32 15.66
N ILE A 151 6.22 -2.44 15.11
CA ILE A 151 5.32 -1.60 15.91
C ILE A 151 4.20 -2.44 16.54
N LEU A 152 3.48 -3.25 15.75
CA LEU A 152 2.39 -4.08 16.29
C LEU A 152 2.92 -5.23 17.14
N GLY A 153 4.06 -5.82 16.79
CA GLY A 153 4.74 -6.83 17.61
C GLY A 153 5.08 -6.31 19.00
N SER A 154 5.54 -5.04 19.11
CA SER A 154 5.82 -4.41 20.42
C SER A 154 4.60 -4.32 21.34
N THR A 155 3.39 -4.32 20.77
CA THR A 155 2.11 -4.29 21.52
C THR A 155 1.56 -5.68 21.86
N GLY A 156 2.34 -6.72 21.62
CA GLY A 156 1.98 -8.10 21.95
C GLY A 156 1.23 -8.85 20.85
N MET A 157 1.07 -8.30 19.64
CA MET A 157 0.47 -9.01 18.50
C MET A 157 1.46 -10.05 17.92
N HIS A 158 1.54 -11.20 18.58
CA HIS A 158 2.34 -12.34 18.16
C HIS A 158 1.48 -13.51 17.66
N GLY A 159 2.10 -14.44 16.94
CA GLY A 159 1.44 -15.64 16.41
C GLY A 159 0.69 -15.37 15.09
N ASP A 160 -0.08 -16.37 14.67
CA ASP A 160 -0.74 -16.38 13.35
C ASP A 160 -1.71 -15.21 13.17
N VAL A 161 -2.42 -14.83 14.23
CA VAL A 161 -3.34 -13.68 14.23
C VAL A 161 -2.57 -12.37 14.02
N GLY A 162 -1.40 -12.21 14.65
CA GLY A 162 -0.55 -11.03 14.45
C GLY A 162 0.00 -10.94 13.03
N ILE A 163 0.49 -12.07 12.51
CA ILE A 163 1.04 -12.16 11.14
C ILE A 163 -0.04 -11.82 10.11
N THR A 164 -1.23 -12.43 10.23
CA THR A 164 -2.35 -12.16 9.31
C THR A 164 -2.82 -10.71 9.38
N ALA A 165 -2.85 -10.10 10.56
CA ALA A 165 -3.19 -8.69 10.72
C ALA A 165 -2.17 -7.76 10.03
N ILE A 166 -0.87 -8.01 10.22
CA ILE A 166 0.20 -7.21 9.59
C ILE A 166 0.14 -7.33 8.07
N LEU A 167 -0.05 -8.54 7.54
CA LEU A 167 -0.16 -8.79 6.11
C LEU A 167 -1.40 -8.15 5.51
N MET A 168 -2.56 -8.24 6.18
CA MET A 168 -3.81 -7.60 5.76
C MET A 168 -3.67 -6.07 5.71
N MET A 169 -3.11 -5.47 6.77
CA MET A 169 -2.87 -4.04 6.82
C MET A 169 -1.89 -3.59 5.73
N SER A 170 -0.81 -4.35 5.51
CA SER A 170 0.16 -4.04 4.46
C SER A 170 -0.47 -4.15 3.07
N ALA A 171 -1.31 -5.17 2.82
CA ALA A 171 -2.03 -5.33 1.55
C ALA A 171 -3.00 -4.16 1.28
N PHE A 172 -3.72 -3.70 2.31
CA PHE A 172 -4.57 -2.51 2.22
C PHE A 172 -3.75 -1.29 1.79
N LEU A 173 -2.60 -1.08 2.41
CA LEU A 173 -1.75 0.07 2.12
C LEU A 173 -1.09 0.01 0.74
N CYS A 174 -0.66 -1.18 0.30
CA CYS A 174 -0.11 -1.37 -1.04
C CYS A 174 -1.17 -1.14 -2.13
N THR A 175 -2.42 -1.52 -1.85
CA THR A 175 -3.56 -1.23 -2.75
C THR A 175 -3.79 0.28 -2.85
N ALA A 176 -3.80 0.99 -1.72
CA ALA A 176 -3.96 2.45 -1.71
C ALA A 176 -2.82 3.13 -2.49
N LEU A 177 -1.58 2.68 -2.31
CA LEU A 177 -0.40 3.18 -3.01
C LEU A 177 -0.52 3.02 -4.53
N GLY A 178 -0.76 1.80 -5.01
CA GLY A 178 -0.82 1.52 -6.46
C GLY A 178 -1.99 2.22 -7.15
N VAL A 179 -3.12 2.38 -6.46
CA VAL A 179 -4.26 3.14 -6.99
C VAL A 179 -3.95 4.63 -7.08
N ALA A 180 -3.26 5.21 -6.10
CA ALA A 180 -2.95 6.64 -6.07
C ALA A 180 -2.09 7.07 -7.27
N GLY A 181 -1.06 6.31 -7.60
CA GLY A 181 -0.17 6.65 -8.69
C GLY A 181 -0.72 6.34 -10.08
N ASN A 182 -1.48 5.24 -10.23
CA ASN A 182 -2.26 5.01 -11.45
C ASN A 182 -3.26 6.15 -11.70
N PHE A 183 -3.98 6.58 -10.66
CA PHE A 183 -4.92 7.70 -10.75
C PHE A 183 -4.26 9.01 -11.19
N MET A 184 -3.06 9.33 -10.70
CA MET A 184 -2.30 10.51 -11.16
C MET A 184 -1.95 10.42 -12.66
N SER A 185 -1.49 9.26 -13.11
CA SER A 185 -1.11 9.04 -14.50
C SER A 185 -2.31 9.21 -15.44
N GLU A 186 -3.45 8.64 -15.05
CA GLU A 186 -4.68 8.77 -15.80
C GLU A 186 -5.15 10.24 -15.84
N LEU A 187 -5.12 10.97 -14.72
CA LEU A 187 -5.50 12.40 -14.69
C LEU A 187 -4.64 13.24 -15.64
N LYS A 188 -3.34 12.95 -15.75
CA LYS A 188 -2.45 13.61 -16.70
C LYS A 188 -2.89 13.38 -18.15
N VAL A 189 -3.21 12.14 -18.51
CA VAL A 189 -3.70 11.79 -19.85
C VAL A 189 -5.05 12.48 -20.13
N ALA A 190 -5.95 12.49 -19.17
CA ALA A 190 -7.25 13.14 -19.30
C ALA A 190 -7.15 14.66 -19.46
N HIS A 191 -6.20 15.30 -18.77
CA HIS A 191 -5.91 16.72 -18.95
C HIS A 191 -5.40 17.00 -20.37
N LEU A 192 -4.51 16.15 -20.91
CA LEU A 192 -4.00 16.27 -22.28
C LEU A 192 -5.10 16.08 -23.34
N LEU A 193 -6.06 15.20 -23.09
CA LEU A 193 -7.19 14.94 -23.99
C LEU A 193 -8.36 15.92 -23.83
N GLY A 194 -8.30 16.86 -22.87
CA GLY A 194 -9.38 17.81 -22.59
C GLY A 194 -10.62 17.18 -21.94
N ALA A 195 -10.48 16.03 -21.29
CA ALA A 195 -11.58 15.35 -20.61
C ALA A 195 -11.98 16.07 -19.29
N THR A 196 -13.20 15.79 -18.80
CA THR A 196 -13.73 16.40 -17.56
C THR A 196 -13.34 15.56 -16.32
N PRO A 197 -12.52 16.07 -15.37
CA PRO A 197 -11.98 15.28 -14.26
C PRO A 197 -13.02 14.61 -13.36
N ARG A 198 -14.15 15.29 -13.10
CA ARG A 198 -15.27 14.73 -12.31
C ARG A 198 -15.78 13.38 -12.79
N LYS A 199 -16.02 13.24 -14.10
CA LYS A 199 -16.56 11.99 -14.65
C LYS A 199 -15.53 10.88 -14.53
N MET A 200 -14.27 11.22 -14.74
CA MET A 200 -13.18 10.28 -14.65
C MET A 200 -12.99 9.74 -13.23
N GLN A 201 -12.99 10.61 -12.22
CA GLN A 201 -12.94 10.20 -10.81
C GLN A 201 -14.07 9.23 -10.44
N GLN A 202 -15.29 9.47 -10.93
CA GLN A 202 -16.43 8.58 -10.69
C GLN A 202 -16.24 7.22 -11.37
N TRP A 203 -15.85 7.20 -12.64
CA TRP A 203 -15.59 5.95 -13.37
C TRP A 203 -14.43 5.17 -12.80
N GLN A 204 -13.42 5.85 -12.25
CA GLN A 204 -12.30 5.20 -11.60
C GLN A 204 -12.70 4.51 -10.30
N LEU A 205 -13.61 5.11 -9.51
CA LEU A 205 -14.14 4.46 -8.32
C LEU A 205 -14.94 3.19 -8.69
N VAL A 206 -15.73 3.26 -9.76
CA VAL A 206 -16.51 2.12 -10.26
C VAL A 206 -15.58 1.01 -10.77
N SER A 207 -14.58 1.34 -11.58
CA SER A 207 -13.63 0.38 -12.13
C SER A 207 -12.81 -0.30 -11.02
N ALA A 208 -12.32 0.47 -10.04
CA ALA A 208 -11.57 -0.06 -8.90
C ALA A 208 -12.43 -1.02 -8.06
N THR A 209 -13.69 -0.67 -7.81
CA THR A 209 -14.62 -1.55 -7.06
C THR A 209 -14.91 -2.84 -7.82
N LEU A 210 -15.17 -2.73 -9.13
CA LEU A 210 -15.41 -3.89 -9.99
C LEU A 210 -14.17 -4.79 -10.07
N ALA A 211 -12.98 -4.20 -10.24
CA ALA A 211 -11.72 -4.93 -10.27
C ALA A 211 -11.44 -5.66 -8.94
N ALA A 212 -11.75 -5.03 -7.80
CA ALA A 212 -11.63 -5.68 -6.49
C ALA A 212 -12.57 -6.89 -6.36
N VAL A 213 -13.85 -6.75 -6.75
CA VAL A 213 -14.82 -7.85 -6.71
C VAL A 213 -14.39 -9.00 -7.61
N LEU A 214 -13.97 -8.70 -8.85
CA LEU A 214 -13.51 -9.72 -9.79
C LEU A 214 -12.24 -10.43 -9.28
N SER A 215 -11.25 -9.67 -8.78
CA SER A 215 -10.00 -10.24 -8.28
C SER A 215 -10.23 -11.16 -7.08
N ILE A 216 -11.07 -10.74 -6.13
CA ILE A 216 -11.44 -11.56 -4.97
C ILE A 216 -12.24 -12.79 -5.41
N GLY A 217 -13.18 -12.63 -6.34
CA GLY A 217 -13.97 -13.74 -6.87
C GLY A 217 -13.11 -14.81 -7.54
N VAL A 218 -12.14 -14.40 -8.36
CA VAL A 218 -11.17 -15.31 -8.99
C VAL A 218 -10.31 -16.00 -7.92
N LEU A 219 -9.83 -15.26 -6.91
CA LEU A 219 -9.05 -15.84 -5.82
C LEU A 219 -9.82 -16.92 -5.05
N ILE A 220 -11.11 -16.69 -4.74
CA ILE A 220 -11.96 -17.67 -4.07
C ILE A 220 -12.15 -18.91 -4.95
N LEU A 221 -12.39 -18.72 -6.25
CA LEU A 221 -12.58 -19.82 -7.19
C LEU A 221 -11.32 -20.67 -7.33
N LEU A 222 -10.15 -20.04 -7.45
CA LEU A 222 -8.86 -20.73 -7.48
C LEU A 222 -8.56 -21.47 -6.17
N ASN A 223 -8.91 -20.86 -5.03
CA ASN A 223 -8.77 -21.51 -3.72
C ASN A 223 -9.63 -22.77 -3.63
N GLN A 224 -10.86 -22.75 -4.15
CA GLN A 224 -11.75 -23.91 -4.14
C GLN A 224 -11.30 -24.99 -5.13
N ALA A 225 -10.77 -24.61 -6.30
CA ALA A 225 -10.40 -25.55 -7.36
C ALA A 225 -9.05 -26.24 -7.12
N TYR A 226 -8.04 -25.50 -6.67
CA TYR A 226 -6.66 -25.99 -6.56
C TYR A 226 -6.10 -25.94 -5.13
N GLY A 227 -6.65 -25.07 -4.28
CA GLY A 227 -6.08 -24.78 -2.96
C GLY A 227 -4.69 -24.14 -3.03
N PHE A 228 -4.23 -23.61 -1.89
CA PHE A 228 -2.91 -22.98 -1.75
C PHE A 228 -1.91 -23.80 -0.92
N VAL A 229 -2.29 -25.00 -0.48
CA VAL A 229 -1.45 -25.88 0.36
C VAL A 229 -1.66 -27.35 -0.08
N GLY A 230 -0.59 -28.06 -0.45
CA GLY A 230 -0.64 -29.48 -0.84
C GLY A 230 0.07 -29.82 -2.15
N GLN A 231 0.06 -31.10 -2.54
CA GLN A 231 0.58 -31.55 -3.85
C GLN A 231 -0.40 -31.14 -4.95
N GLY A 232 0.04 -30.34 -5.92
CA GLY A 232 -0.81 -29.78 -6.99
C GLY A 232 -1.45 -28.43 -6.68
N ALA A 233 -1.18 -27.86 -5.50
CA ALA A 233 -1.63 -26.53 -5.13
C ALA A 233 -0.95 -25.44 -5.97
N LEU A 234 -1.65 -24.34 -6.21
CA LEU A 234 -1.06 -23.18 -6.86
C LEU A 234 0.08 -22.65 -5.99
N PRO A 235 1.27 -22.36 -6.57
CA PRO A 235 2.30 -21.66 -5.81
C PRO A 235 1.69 -20.36 -5.30
N ALA A 236 1.84 -20.11 -4.00
CA ALA A 236 1.38 -18.86 -3.40
C ALA A 236 1.91 -17.68 -4.24
N PRO A 237 1.11 -16.63 -4.52
CA PRO A 237 1.53 -15.52 -5.37
C PRO A 237 2.86 -14.95 -4.85
N GLN A 238 3.96 -15.33 -5.48
CA GLN A 238 5.28 -14.77 -5.20
C GLN A 238 5.36 -13.50 -6.02
N ALA A 239 5.83 -12.41 -5.42
CA ALA A 239 6.30 -11.27 -6.19
C ALA A 239 7.52 -11.77 -7.00
N ASN A 240 7.35 -11.92 -8.31
CA ASN A 240 8.45 -12.09 -9.25
C ASN A 240 9.20 -10.77 -9.45
#